data_AF-A0A940GX18-F1
#
_entry.id   AF-A0A940GX18-F1
#
_cell.length_a   1.000
_cell.length_b   1.000
_cell.length_c   1.000
_cell.angle_alpha   90.00
_cell.angle_beta   90.00
_cell.angle_gamma   90.00
#
_symmetry.space_group_name_H-M   'P 1'
#
loop_
_entity.id
_entity.type
_entity.pdbx_description
1 polymer ?
#
loop_
_entity_poly.entity_id
_entity_poly.type
_entity_poly.pdbx_seq_one_letter_code
_entity_poly.pdbx_strand_id
1 'polypeptide(L)'
;MNKETIIAIPADPDDPEDFPVSVAGLERGLMGRRIRRLRNKLGLSQEAFARTYGIPLASIRQYEIGRHMPPPAVRAYLKVIEAEPEAAARAVAA
;
A
#
# COMPACT_ATOMS: atom_id res chain seq x y z
N MET A 1 -12.15 0.67 -20.30
CA MET A 1 -13.04 1.29 -19.29
C MET A 1 -12.18 1.84 -18.15
N ASN A 2 -12.38 3.08 -17.71
CA ASN A 2 -11.54 3.73 -16.71
C ASN A 2 -11.90 3.24 -15.29
N LYS A 3 -10.95 2.59 -14.58
CA LYS A 3 -11.20 2.02 -13.25
C LYS A 3 -11.52 3.06 -12.16
N GLU A 4 -11.19 4.33 -12.36
CA GLU A 4 -11.55 5.39 -11.43
C GLU A 4 -13.05 5.72 -11.44
N THR A 5 -13.75 5.43 -12.55
CA THR A 5 -15.19 5.71 -12.70
C THR A 5 -16.08 4.50 -12.47
N ILE A 6 -15.51 3.29 -12.42
CA ILE A 6 -16.28 2.07 -12.14
C ILE A 6 -16.45 1.96 -10.63
N ILE A 7 -17.70 1.94 -10.15
CA ILE A 7 -18.02 1.76 -8.73
C ILE A 7 -17.93 0.29 -8.36
N ALA A 8 -17.14 -0.04 -7.34
CA ALA A 8 -17.01 -1.38 -6.79
C ALA A 8 -17.90 -1.57 -5.55
N ILE A 9 -18.03 -0.52 -4.73
CA ILE A 9 -18.88 -0.50 -3.55
C ILE A 9 -19.78 0.74 -3.69
N PRO A 10 -21.11 0.57 -3.81
CA PRO A 10 -22.02 1.71 -3.84
C PRO A 10 -22.04 2.42 -2.48
N ALA A 11 -22.43 3.70 -2.48
CA ALA A 11 -22.72 4.40 -1.23
C ALA A 11 -23.98 3.83 -0.57
N ASP A 12 -24.03 3.89 0.74
CA ASP A 12 -25.22 3.62 1.54
C ASP A 12 -26.27 4.73 1.31
N PRO A 13 -27.47 4.41 0.81
CA PRO A 13 -28.52 5.43 0.62
C PRO A 13 -29.03 6.03 1.93
N ASP A 14 -28.83 5.37 3.08
CA ASP A 14 -29.30 5.82 4.39
C ASP A 14 -28.25 6.65 5.16
N ASP A 15 -27.03 6.77 4.65
CA ASP A 15 -25.96 7.59 5.22
C ASP A 15 -25.55 8.72 4.25
N PRO A 16 -25.93 9.98 4.51
CA PRO A 16 -25.62 11.10 3.62
C PRO A 16 -24.14 11.47 3.59
N GLU A 17 -23.32 10.98 4.53
CA GLU A 17 -21.87 11.20 4.53
C GLU A 17 -21.09 10.08 3.83
N ASP A 18 -21.75 8.95 3.51
CA ASP A 18 -21.12 7.86 2.79
C ASP A 18 -20.92 8.18 1.31
N PHE A 19 -19.90 7.59 0.70
CA PHE A 19 -19.53 7.84 -0.69
C PHE A 19 -19.14 6.56 -1.41
N PRO A 20 -19.42 6.45 -2.72
CA PRO A 20 -19.14 5.23 -3.44
C PRO A 20 -17.63 5.05 -3.61
N VAL A 21 -17.18 3.80 -3.52
CA VAL A 21 -15.77 3.44 -3.72
C VAL A 21 -15.58 2.91 -5.14
N SER A 22 -14.68 3.54 -5.89
CA SER A 22 -14.31 3.04 -7.22
C SER A 22 -13.46 1.77 -7.14
N VAL A 23 -13.41 0.99 -8.22
CA VAL A 23 -12.53 -0.19 -8.34
C VAL A 23 -11.07 0.20 -8.06
N ALA A 24 -10.60 1.31 -8.64
CA ALA A 24 -9.24 1.79 -8.41
C ALA A 24 -9.02 2.22 -6.94
N GLY A 25 -10.01 2.87 -6.31
CA GLY A 25 -9.98 3.23 -4.90
C GLY A 25 -9.87 2.01 -3.99
N LEU A 26 -10.68 0.99 -4.24
CA LEU A 26 -10.65 -0.28 -3.52
C LEU A 26 -9.29 -0.98 -3.67
N GLU A 27 -8.78 -1.08 -4.90
CA GLU A 27 -7.45 -1.65 -5.19
C GLU A 27 -6.34 -0.93 -4.41
N ARG A 28 -6.35 0.41 -4.38
CA ARG A 28 -5.37 1.20 -3.61
C ARG A 28 -5.50 0.98 -2.10
N GLY A 29 -6.73 0.97 -1.57
CA GLY A 29 -6.98 0.74 -0.14
C GLY A 29 -6.49 -0.64 0.32
N LEU A 30 -6.77 -1.69 -0.46
CA LEU A 30 -6.30 -3.04 -0.18
C LEU A 30 -4.77 -3.15 -0.25
N MET A 31 -4.13 -2.51 -1.24
CA MET A 31 -2.67 -2.45 -1.34
C MET A 31 -2.05 -1.71 -0.15
N GLY A 32 -2.59 -0.57 0.24
CA GLY A 32 -2.14 0.17 1.42
C GLY A 32 -2.26 -0.64 2.71
N ARG A 33 -3.37 -1.34 2.89
CA ARG A 33 -3.58 -2.28 4.01
C ARG A 33 -2.55 -3.42 4.00
N ARG A 34 -2.21 -3.97 2.84
CA ARG A 34 -1.18 -5.03 2.71
C ARG A 34 0.19 -4.52 3.16
N ILE A 35 0.61 -3.34 2.69
CA ILE A 35 1.89 -2.72 3.08
C ILE A 35 1.95 -2.49 4.59
N ARG A 36 0.89 -1.88 5.16
CA ARG A 36 0.80 -1.64 6.60
C ARG A 36 0.88 -2.93 7.42
N ARG A 37 0.20 -4.00 6.97
CA ARG A 37 0.24 -5.32 7.63
C ARG A 37 1.63 -5.94 7.57
N LEU A 38 2.29 -5.92 6.42
CA LEU A 38 3.66 -6.41 6.26
C LEU A 38 4.61 -5.66 7.19
N ARG A 39 4.57 -4.33 7.18
CA ARG A 39 5.38 -3.49 8.06
C ARG A 39 5.15 -3.79 9.54
N ASN A 40 3.89 -3.89 9.97
CA ASN A 40 3.56 -4.20 11.35
C ASN A 40 4.03 -5.61 11.76
N LYS A 41 3.93 -6.60 10.86
CA LYS A 41 4.44 -7.97 11.10
C LYS A 41 5.95 -7.97 11.33
N LEU A 42 6.68 -7.06 10.68
CA LEU A 42 8.12 -6.87 10.84
C LEU A 42 8.47 -6.00 12.06
N GLY A 43 7.49 -5.47 12.80
CA GLY A 43 7.71 -4.64 13.98
C GLY A 43 8.30 -3.25 13.67
N LEU A 44 8.17 -2.76 12.43
CA LEU A 44 8.82 -1.53 11.99
C LEU A 44 7.86 -0.32 12.00
N SER A 45 8.37 0.86 12.38
CA SER A 45 7.71 2.13 12.08
C SER A 45 7.74 2.41 10.57
N GLN A 46 6.92 3.35 10.07
CA GLN A 46 6.96 3.72 8.64
C GLN A 46 8.35 4.21 8.21
N GLU A 47 9.02 4.98 9.07
CA GLU A 47 10.36 5.48 8.83
C GLU A 47 11.40 4.35 8.85
N ALA A 48 11.30 3.43 9.82
CA ALA A 48 12.19 2.28 9.87
C ALA A 48 12.00 1.39 8.63
N PHE A 49 10.77 1.10 8.23
CA PHE A 49 10.47 0.32 7.02
C PHE A 49 11.01 1.00 5.74
N ALA A 50 10.80 2.31 5.62
CA ALA A 50 11.29 3.11 4.51
C ALA A 50 12.83 3.02 4.39
N ARG A 51 13.54 3.22 5.52
CA ARG A 51 14.99 3.14 5.59
C ARG A 51 15.51 1.72 5.33
N THR A 52 14.93 0.72 5.99
CA THR A 52 15.35 -0.69 5.89
C THR A 52 15.23 -1.22 4.46
N TYR A 53 14.20 -0.80 3.72
CA TYR A 53 13.93 -1.33 2.39
C TYR A 53 14.24 -0.36 1.25
N GLY A 54 14.74 0.84 1.53
CA GLY A 54 15.08 1.82 0.48
C GLY A 54 13.88 2.36 -0.28
N ILE A 55 12.70 2.43 0.35
CA ILE A 55 11.50 3.06 -0.23
C ILE A 55 11.30 4.42 0.43
N PRO A 56 11.15 5.54 -0.31
CA PRO A 56 11.01 6.86 0.30
C PRO A 56 9.85 6.91 1.30
N LEU A 57 10.09 7.53 2.47
CA LEU A 57 9.08 7.64 3.53
C LEU A 57 7.79 8.32 3.05
N ALA A 58 7.91 9.36 2.24
CA ALA A 58 6.77 10.04 1.63
C ALA A 58 5.91 9.06 0.81
N SER A 59 6.53 8.16 0.06
CA SER A 59 5.86 7.13 -0.72
C SER A 59 5.17 6.10 0.19
N ILE A 60 5.85 5.59 1.22
CA ILE A 60 5.22 4.66 2.19
C ILE A 60 3.96 5.26 2.82
N ARG A 61 4.02 6.53 3.24
CA ARG A 61 2.85 7.24 3.79
C ARG A 61 1.70 7.30 2.80
N GLN A 62 1.96 7.71 1.57
CA GLN A 62 0.94 7.81 0.51
C GLN A 62 0.35 6.45 0.12
N TYR A 63 1.17 5.40 0.10
CA TYR A 63 0.72 4.05 -0.24
C TYR A 63 -0.14 3.45 0.86
N GLU A 64 0.28 3.56 2.13
CA GLU A 64 -0.46 2.98 3.25
C GLU A 64 -1.84 3.61 3.47
N ILE A 65 -2.03 4.87 3.10
CA ILE A 65 -3.35 5.53 3.12
C ILE A 65 -4.15 5.33 1.82
N GLY A 66 -3.61 4.61 0.84
CA GLY A 66 -4.29 4.36 -0.43
C GLY A 66 -4.40 5.60 -1.34
N ARG A 67 -3.60 6.65 -1.11
CA ARG A 67 -3.61 7.87 -1.94
C ARG A 67 -3.04 7.59 -3.32
N HIS A 68 -1.98 6.78 -3.39
CA HIS A 68 -1.37 6.37 -4.65
C HIS A 68 -1.17 4.85 -4.69
N MET A 69 -1.29 4.29 -5.90
CA MET A 69 -0.90 2.91 -6.15
C MET A 69 0.63 2.86 -6.28
N PRO A 70 1.35 1.99 -5.54
CA PRO A 70 2.79 1.80 -5.75
C PRO A 70 3.07 1.38 -7.20
N PRO A 71 4.15 1.87 -7.83
CA PRO A 71 4.57 1.42 -9.15
C PRO A 71 4.75 -0.11 -9.22
N PRO A 72 4.65 -0.73 -10.42
CA PRO A 72 4.80 -2.17 -10.58
C PRO A 72 6.07 -2.75 -9.94
N ALA A 73 7.21 -2.07 -10.08
CA ALA A 73 8.48 -2.48 -9.47
C ALA A 73 8.42 -2.52 -7.94
N VAL A 74 7.82 -1.49 -7.31
CA VAL A 74 7.63 -1.46 -5.85
C VAL A 74 6.70 -2.58 -5.40
N ARG A 75 5.63 -2.88 -6.15
CA ARG A 75 4.74 -4.00 -5.82
C ARG A 75 5.44 -5.36 -5.93
N ALA A 76 6.29 -5.55 -6.93
CA ALA A 76 7.11 -6.75 -7.07
C ALA A 76 8.09 -6.86 -5.90
N TYR A 77 8.77 -5.77 -5.56
CA TYR A 77 9.71 -5.72 -4.46
C TYR A 77 9.05 -5.99 -3.10
N LEU A 78 7.84 -5.48 -2.85
CA LEU A 78 7.06 -5.82 -1.65
C LEU A 78 6.80 -7.32 -1.50
N LYS A 79 6.66 -8.07 -2.61
CA LYS A 79 6.55 -9.54 -2.56
C LYS A 79 7.86 -10.18 -2.11
N VAL A 80 9.00 -9.65 -2.55
CA VAL A 80 10.32 -10.12 -2.13
C VAL A 80 10.53 -9.85 -0.64
N ILE A 81 10.17 -8.65 -0.15
CA ILE A 81 10.22 -8.32 1.28
C ILE A 81 9.33 -9.26 2.11
N GLU A 82 8.14 -9.58 1.61
CA GLU A 82 7.22 -10.48 2.30
C GLU A 82 7.73 -11.93 2.38
N ALA A 83 8.42 -12.41 1.34
CA ALA A 83 8.98 -13.75 1.29
C ALA A 83 10.31 -13.87 2.06
N GLU A 84 11.20 -12.90 1.90
CA GLU A 84 12.60 -12.95 2.35
C GLU A 84 13.02 -11.63 3.02
N PRO A 85 12.38 -11.23 4.14
CA PRO A 85 12.51 -9.88 4.70
C PRO A 85 13.94 -9.52 5.10
N GLU A 86 14.70 -10.48 5.65
CA GLU A 86 16.08 -10.26 6.06
C GLU A 86 17.03 -10.20 4.87
N ALA A 87 16.87 -11.09 3.88
CA ALA A 87 17.71 -11.08 2.69
C ALA A 87 17.48 -9.82 1.86
N ALA A 88 16.22 -9.39 1.72
CA ALA A 88 15.87 -8.12 1.10
C ALA A 88 16.54 -6.96 1.84
N ALA A 89 16.37 -6.86 3.16
CA ALA A 89 16.99 -5.81 3.97
C ALA A 89 18.52 -5.78 3.83
N ARG A 90 19.18 -6.95 3.86
CA ARG A 90 20.63 -7.05 3.63
C ARG A 90 21.05 -6.62 2.22
N ALA A 91 20.27 -6.97 1.21
CA ALA A 91 20.60 -6.67 -0.19
C ALA A 91 20.52 -5.17 -0.52
N VAL A 92 19.66 -4.42 0.16
CA VAL A 92 19.55 -2.95 0.01
C VAL A 92 20.30 -2.16 1.08
N ALA A 93 20.82 -2.81 2.13
CA ALA A 93 21.72 -2.16 3.08
C ALA A 93 23.05 -1.84 2.38
N ALA A 94 23.23 -0.58 2.02
CA ALA A 94 24.49 0.00 1.54
C ALA A 94 25.12 0.84 2.66
#